data_AF-A0A0C1REP0-F1
#
_entry.id   AF-A0A0C1REP0-F1
#
_cell.length_a   1.000
_cell.length_b   1.000
_cell.length_c   1.000
_cell.angle_alpha   90.00
_cell.angle_beta   90.00
_cell.angle_gamma   90.00
#
_symmetry.space_group_name_H-M   'P 1'
#
loop_
_entity.id
_entity.type
_entity.pdbx_description
1 polymer ?
#
loop_
_entity_poly.entity_id
_entity_poly.type
_entity_poly.pdbx_seq_one_letter_code
_entity_poly.pdbx_strand_id
1 'polypeptide(L)'
;MAFTCTRWGSLLKGHPHWQFEPPTAADCYRYVLDHPAVHLALTAPKTKQQLAQNLSVLHASPLSPQEIAHWQEYGDLIYGSGQDAFDTQWV
;
A
#
# COMPACT_ATOMS: atom_id res chain seq x y z
N MET A 1 13.23 6.29 -2.25
CA MET A 1 12.05 7.16 -2.01
C MET A 1 10.87 6.53 -2.74
N ALA A 2 9.67 6.59 -2.15
CA ALA A 2 8.42 6.14 -2.77
C ALA A 2 7.33 7.21 -2.68
N PHE A 3 6.47 7.33 -3.71
CA PHE A 3 5.43 8.37 -3.79
C PHE A 3 4.09 7.89 -4.39
N THR A 4 4.01 6.61 -4.76
CA THR A 4 2.81 5.95 -5.29
C THR A 4 2.40 4.75 -4.43
N CYS A 5 2.67 4.78 -3.11
CA CYS A 5 2.51 3.63 -2.21
C CYS A 5 1.09 3.02 -2.23
N THR A 6 0.05 3.82 -2.51
CA THR A 6 -1.35 3.35 -2.59
C THR A 6 -1.81 3.01 -4.01
N ARG A 7 -0.93 3.08 -5.02
CA ARG A 7 -1.27 3.05 -6.46
C ARG A 7 -2.39 4.03 -6.79
N TRP A 8 -2.19 5.31 -6.45
CA TRP A 8 -3.20 6.37 -6.58
C TRP A 8 -4.55 6.06 -5.91
N GLY A 9 -4.52 5.24 -4.86
CA GLY A 9 -5.69 4.78 -4.12
C GLY A 9 -6.34 3.52 -4.66
N SER A 10 -5.88 2.94 -5.78
CA SER A 10 -6.49 1.72 -6.32
C SER A 10 -6.27 0.52 -5.39
N LEU A 11 -5.14 0.44 -4.68
CA LEU A 11 -4.91 -0.64 -3.71
C LEU A 11 -5.92 -0.62 -2.56
N LEU A 12 -6.48 0.55 -2.23
CA LEU A 12 -7.44 0.69 -1.13
C LEU A 12 -8.85 0.22 -1.52
N LYS A 13 -9.08 -0.08 -2.82
CA LYS A 13 -10.39 -0.51 -3.34
C LYS A 13 -10.62 -2.02 -3.21
N GLY A 14 -9.56 -2.80 -2.95
CA GLY A 14 -9.63 -4.26 -2.93
C GLY A 14 -9.50 -4.91 -4.30
N HIS A 15 -9.58 -6.25 -4.29
CA HIS A 15 -9.61 -7.09 -5.48
C HIS A 15 -10.71 -8.16 -5.30
N PRO A 16 -11.50 -8.53 -6.34
CA PRO A 16 -12.60 -9.49 -6.20
C PRO A 16 -12.19 -10.87 -5.66
N HIS A 17 -10.94 -11.28 -5.88
CA HIS A 17 -10.41 -12.56 -5.39
C HIS A 17 -9.67 -12.44 -4.04
N TRP A 18 -9.61 -11.25 -3.45
CA TRP A 18 -9.04 -11.05 -2.12
C TRP A 18 -10.10 -11.33 -1.06
N GLN A 19 -9.81 -12.25 -0.14
CA GLN A 19 -10.80 -12.70 0.87
C GLN A 19 -10.72 -11.92 2.19
N PHE A 20 -9.70 -11.07 2.34
CA PHE A 20 -9.49 -10.24 3.53
C PHE A 20 -9.84 -8.78 3.24
N GLU A 21 -9.75 -7.94 4.26
CA GLU A 21 -9.88 -6.50 4.06
C GLU A 21 -8.74 -5.98 3.16
N PRO A 22 -9.03 -4.99 2.29
CA PRO A 22 -7.98 -4.30 1.54
C PRO A 22 -7.04 -3.54 2.48
N PRO A 23 -5.80 -3.27 2.06
CA PRO A 23 -4.87 -2.50 2.89
C PRO A 23 -5.40 -1.09 3.12
N THR A 24 -5.15 -0.55 4.31
CA THR A 24 -5.29 0.89 4.56
C THR A 24 -4.14 1.65 3.92
N ALA A 25 -4.25 2.98 3.83
CA ALA A 25 -3.12 3.80 3.39
C ALA A 25 -1.89 3.63 4.30
N ALA A 26 -2.12 3.48 5.61
CA ALA A 26 -1.05 3.24 6.59
C ALA A 26 -0.34 1.90 6.35
N ASP A 27 -1.08 0.84 5.99
CA ASP A 27 -0.49 -0.45 5.64
C ASP A 27 0.42 -0.33 4.41
N CYS A 28 -0.02 0.39 3.38
CA CYS A 28 0.79 0.66 2.19
C CYS A 28 2.09 1.43 2.52
N TYR A 29 2.03 2.43 3.40
CA TYR A 29 3.22 3.17 3.81
C TYR A 29 4.15 2.31 4.68
N ARG A 30 3.60 1.53 5.61
CA ARG A 30 4.36 0.61 6.48
C ARG A 30 5.09 -0.43 5.64
N TYR A 31 4.40 -1.07 4.70
CA TYR A 31 4.99 -2.05 3.78
C TYR A 31 6.14 -1.49 2.97
N VAL A 32 5.96 -0.30 2.38
CA VAL A 32 7.00 0.33 1.57
C VAL A 32 8.20 0.76 2.42
N LEU A 33 7.98 1.25 3.65
CA LEU A 33 9.05 1.68 4.56
C LEU A 33 9.80 0.51 5.23
N ASP A 34 9.21 -0.69 5.26
CA ASP A 34 9.88 -1.89 5.74
C ASP A 34 11.02 -2.34 4.81
N HIS A 35 10.94 -1.99 3.52
CA HIS A 35 11.98 -2.31 2.55
C HIS A 35 13.25 -1.47 2.79
N PRO A 36 14.44 -2.09 2.98
CA PRO A 36 15.66 -1.37 3.44
C PRO A 36 16.17 -0.30 2.47
N ALA A 37 15.85 -0.40 1.18
CA ALA A 37 16.19 0.63 0.20
C ALA A 37 15.32 1.90 0.27
N VAL A 38 14.18 1.86 0.97
CA VAL A 38 13.21 2.96 1.01
C VAL A 38 13.34 3.74 2.31
N HIS A 39 13.93 4.91 2.21
CA HIS A 39 14.18 5.80 3.36
C HIS A 39 13.10 6.87 3.57
N LEU A 40 12.21 7.05 2.59
CA LEU A 40 11.17 8.09 2.59
C LEU A 40 9.97 7.64 1.76
N ALA A 41 8.77 7.77 2.34
CA ALA A 41 7.49 7.61 1.68
C ALA A 41 6.71 8.94 1.70
N LEU A 42 6.32 9.44 0.53
CA LEU A 42 5.49 10.63 0.41
C LEU A 42 4.02 10.25 0.56
N THR A 43 3.29 11.01 1.38
CA THR A 43 1.87 10.80 1.63
C THR A 43 1.06 12.03 1.23
N ALA A 44 -0.21 11.84 0.86
CA ALA A 44 -1.12 12.93 0.47
C ALA A 44 -2.48 12.82 1.18
N PRO A 45 -2.53 12.95 2.52
CA PRO A 45 -3.79 12.89 3.27
C PRO A 45 -4.68 14.09 2.94
N LYS A 46 -5.97 13.85 2.75
CA LYS A 46 -7.00 14.89 2.53
C LYS A 46 -7.53 15.47 3.84
N THR A 47 -7.39 14.74 4.95
CA THR A 47 -7.93 15.11 6.26
C THR A 47 -6.91 14.95 7.37
N LYS A 48 -7.12 15.64 8.49
CA LYS A 48 -6.28 15.49 9.69
C LYS A 48 -6.30 14.07 10.25
N GLN A 49 -7.44 13.38 10.15
CA GLN A 49 -7.55 11.98 10.57
C GLN A 49 -6.67 11.06 9.72
N GLN A 50 -6.69 11.24 8.38
CA GLN A 50 -5.80 10.49 7.49
C GLN A 50 -4.33 10.80 7.77
N LEU A 51 -3.99 12.07 8.04
CA LEU A 51 -2.63 12.44 8.44
C LEU A 51 -2.22 11.73 9.74
N ALA A 52 -3.08 11.70 10.76
CA ALA A 52 -2.80 11.00 12.00
C ALA A 52 -2.59 9.49 11.80
N GLN A 53 -3.40 8.85 10.94
CA GLN A 53 -3.21 7.45 10.56
C GLN A 53 -1.89 7.22 9.79
N ASN A 54 -1.50 8.12 8.90
CA ASN A 54 -0.22 8.00 8.20
C ASN A 54 0.96 8.11 9.18
N LEU A 55 0.88 9.02 10.16
CA LEU A 55 1.94 9.24 11.15
C LEU A 55 2.08 8.08 12.13
N SER A 56 1.03 7.28 12.38
CA SER A 56 1.12 6.13 13.28
C SER A 56 2.12 5.07 12.78
N VAL A 57 2.41 5.04 11.48
CA VAL A 57 3.39 4.14 10.86
C VAL A 57 4.79 4.34 11.44
N LEU A 58 5.15 5.57 11.85
CA LEU A 58 6.46 5.86 12.46
C LEU A 58 6.66 5.19 13.83
N HIS A 59 5.58 4.74 14.46
CA HIS A 59 5.58 4.05 15.75
C HIS A 59 5.29 2.55 15.62
N ALA A 60 5.06 2.06 14.40
CA ALA A 60 4.78 0.66 14.16
C ALA A 60 6.06 -0.18 14.27
N SER A 61 5.92 -1.41 14.74
CA SER A 61 7.00 -2.40 14.64
C SER A 61 7.25 -2.75 13.17
N PRO A 62 8.49 -3.17 12.82
CA PRO A 62 8.78 -3.75 11.52
C PRO A 62 7.81 -4.89 11.18
N LEU A 63 7.55 -5.09 9.89
CA LEU A 63 6.66 -6.15 9.46
C LEU A 63 7.27 -7.51 9.77
N SER A 64 6.43 -8.42 10.26
CA SER A 64 6.79 -9.84 10.31
C SER A 64 6.83 -10.43 8.90
N PRO A 65 7.59 -11.52 8.67
CA PRO A 65 7.60 -12.21 7.38
C PRO A 65 6.20 -12.62 6.89
N GLN A 66 5.29 -12.93 7.81
CA GLN A 66 3.91 -13.29 7.50
C GLN A 66 3.12 -12.09 6.98
N GLU A 67 3.26 -10.91 7.59
CA GLU A 67 2.63 -9.69 7.11
C GLU A 67 3.19 -9.27 5.75
N ILE A 68 4.50 -9.44 5.53
CA ILE A 68 5.12 -9.18 4.22
C ILE A 68 4.51 -10.10 3.16
N ALA A 69 4.47 -11.42 3.42
CA ALA A 69 3.90 -12.40 2.50
C ALA A 69 2.41 -12.11 2.21
N HIS A 70 1.65 -11.70 3.22
CA HIS A 70 0.25 -11.31 3.07
C HIS A 70 0.06 -10.16 2.07
N TRP A 71 0.87 -9.10 2.18
CA TRP A 71 0.79 -7.98 1.24
C TRP A 71 1.35 -8.28 -0.15
N GLN A 72 2.31 -9.21 -0.25
CA GLN A 72 2.80 -9.71 -1.53
C GLN A 72 1.71 -10.48 -2.27
N GLU A 73 0.98 -11.38 -1.60
CA GLU A 73 -0.14 -12.12 -2.19
C GLU A 73 -1.24 -11.17 -2.71
N TYR A 74 -1.57 -10.13 -1.94
CA TYR A 74 -2.48 -9.09 -2.40
C TYR A 74 -1.95 -8.34 -3.63
N GLY A 75 -0.66 -8.00 -3.63
CA GLY A 75 0.01 -7.37 -4.76
C GLY A 75 -0.04 -8.22 -6.02
N ASP A 76 0.23 -9.52 -5.91
CA ASP A 76 0.21 -10.46 -7.03
C ASP A 76 -1.17 -10.55 -7.69
N LEU A 77 -2.24 -10.47 -6.89
CA LEU A 77 -3.61 -10.41 -7.42
C LEU A 77 -3.89 -9.12 -8.20
N ILE A 78 -3.34 -7.98 -7.77
CA ILE A 78 -3.58 -6.67 -8.39
C ILE A 78 -2.73 -6.46 -9.64
N TYR A 79 -1.47 -6.89 -9.61
CA TYR A 79 -0.50 -6.64 -10.69
C TYR A 79 -0.38 -7.80 -11.67
N GLY A 80 -0.87 -8.99 -11.30
CA GLY A 80 -0.85 -10.17 -12.14
C GLY A 80 0.57 -10.48 -12.63
N SER A 81 0.72 -10.62 -13.95
CA SER A 81 2.02 -10.86 -14.60
C SER A 81 2.79 -9.58 -14.96
N GLY A 82 2.25 -8.40 -14.64
CA GLY A 82 2.79 -7.11 -15.06
C GLY A 82 2.63 -6.80 -16.56
N GLN A 83 1.87 -7.63 -17.29
CA GLN A 83 1.56 -7.44 -18.71
C GLN A 83 0.20 -6.74 -18.92
N ASP A 84 -0.58 -6.61 -17.85
CA ASP A 84 -1.86 -5.93 -17.90
C ASP A 84 -1.65 -4.43 -18.13
N ALA A 85 -2.56 -3.83 -18.91
CA ALA A 85 -2.51 -2.40 -19.13
C ALA A 85 -2.55 -1.68 -17.77
N PHE A 86 -1.69 -0.67 -17.58
CA PHE A 86 -1.93 0.30 -16.53
C PHE A 86 -3.32 0.87 -16.78
N ASP A 87 -4.31 0.49 -15.98
CA ASP A 87 -5.67 1.03 -16.07
C ASP A 87 -5.62 2.54 -15.77
N THR A 88 -5.40 3.33 -16.82
CA THR A 88 -5.54 4.78 -16.83
C THR A 88 -6.81 5.13 -17.59
N GLN A 89 -7.95 4.61 -17.16
CA GLN A 89 -9.23 5.20 -17.54
C GLN A 89 -9.48 6.41 -16.63
N TRP A 90 -9.00 7.57 -17.09
CA TRP A 90 -9.40 8.86 -16.54
C TRP A 90 -10.83 9.15 -17.02
N VAL A 91 -11.81 8.91 -16.15
CA VAL A 91 -13.17 9.48 -16.28
C VAL A 91 -13.25 10.79 -15.51
#